data_AF-A0A7S2NL50-F1
#
_entry.id   AF-A0A7S2NL50-F1
#
_cell.length_a   1.000
_cell.length_b   1.000
_cell.length_c   1.000
_cell.angle_alpha   90.00
_cell.angle_beta   90.00
_cell.angle_gamma   90.00
#
_symmetry.space_group_name_H-M   'P 1'
#
loop_
_entity.id
_entity.type
_entity.pdbx_description
1 polymer ?
#
loop_
_entity_poly.entity_id
_entity_poly.type
_entity_poly.pdbx_seq_one_letter_code
_entity_poly.pdbx_strand_id
1 'polypeptide(L)'
;FWHKGDKGQRSKRVEVWKQWDSNANGYLSLAECDSNIKSHLISHCKSKVKGEAIWRRFRPSFIKAFNDAKDASPSRKGLNGDFITSPELRLFILYLDLYATMFEVFALIDGGSAGTTELDDRRIDPAEWKAAIEKVRKAGREWAPFVAIKNAAVADFQQVDANGGGFILLGEWASWIEAKEKSEATWIGQQLGIGE
;
A
#
# COMPACT_ATOMS: atom_id res chain seq x y z
N PHE A 1 8.69 3.85 10.66
CA PHE A 1 9.37 2.89 9.76
C PHE A 1 9.88 1.67 10.52
N TRP A 2 9.55 0.46 10.02
CA TRP A 2 9.86 -0.82 10.66
C TRP A 2 11.23 -1.38 10.19
N HIS A 3 12.30 -0.99 10.89
CA HIS A 3 13.67 -1.36 10.58
C HIS A 3 13.98 -2.82 10.97
N LYS A 4 14.68 -3.53 10.07
CA LYS A 4 15.05 -4.95 10.23
C LYS A 4 15.93 -5.21 11.46
N GLY A 5 16.76 -4.23 11.86
CA GLY A 5 17.71 -4.34 12.97
C GLY A 5 17.22 -3.87 14.34
N ASP A 6 16.03 -3.28 14.45
CA ASP A 6 15.53 -2.75 15.72
C ASP A 6 14.95 -3.89 16.59
N LYS A 7 15.56 -4.10 17.76
CA LYS A 7 15.17 -5.15 18.72
C LYS A 7 13.76 -4.92 19.31
N GLY A 8 13.38 -3.68 19.61
CA GLY A 8 12.06 -3.37 20.17
C GLY A 8 10.95 -3.59 19.14
N GLN A 9 11.21 -3.24 17.89
CA GLN A 9 10.31 -3.53 16.78
C GLN A 9 10.21 -5.02 16.47
N ARG A 10 11.30 -5.78 16.62
CA ARG A 10 11.28 -7.24 16.47
C ARG A 10 10.35 -7.89 17.49
N SER A 11 10.40 -7.51 18.76
CA SER A 11 9.51 -8.06 19.80
C SER A 11 8.03 -7.79 19.48
N LYS A 12 7.68 -6.57 19.05
CA LYS A 12 6.32 -6.25 18.62
C LYS A 12 5.85 -7.10 17.44
N ARG A 13 6.73 -7.36 16.45
CA ARG A 13 6.38 -8.25 15.32
C ARG A 13 6.14 -9.68 15.78
N VAL A 14 6.87 -10.17 16.78
CA VAL A 14 6.63 -11.50 17.36
C VAL A 14 5.27 -11.56 18.05
N GLU A 15 4.88 -10.51 18.77
CA GLU A 15 3.55 -10.41 19.40
C GLU A 15 2.43 -10.37 18.35
N VAL A 16 2.58 -9.54 17.31
CA VAL A 16 1.63 -9.48 16.18
C VAL A 16 1.53 -10.84 15.50
N TRP A 17 2.66 -11.50 15.21
CA TRP A 17 2.66 -12.83 14.60
C TRP A 17 1.86 -13.83 15.43
N LYS A 18 2.12 -13.91 16.75
CA LYS A 18 1.39 -14.82 17.65
C LYS A 18 -0.10 -14.54 17.71
N GLN A 19 -0.51 -13.28 17.57
CA GLN A 19 -1.93 -12.91 17.57
C GLN A 19 -2.61 -13.29 16.26
N TRP A 20 -1.91 -13.13 15.14
CA TRP A 20 -2.50 -13.32 13.81
C TRP A 20 -2.46 -14.78 13.35
N ASP A 21 -1.38 -15.51 13.66
CA ASP A 21 -1.18 -16.96 13.40
C ASP A 21 -1.83 -17.80 14.51
N SER A 22 -3.12 -17.58 14.75
CA SER A 22 -3.85 -18.19 15.87
C SER A 22 -4.01 -19.71 15.78
N ASN A 23 -3.93 -20.28 14.57
CA ASN A 23 -3.93 -21.73 14.34
C ASN A 23 -2.52 -22.35 14.39
N ALA A 24 -1.47 -21.53 14.57
CA ALA A 24 -0.07 -21.92 14.65
C ALA A 24 0.41 -22.77 13.46
N ASN A 25 -0.11 -22.51 12.25
CA ASN A 25 0.28 -23.24 11.04
C ASN A 25 1.58 -22.68 10.41
N GLY A 26 2.06 -21.52 10.88
CA GLY A 26 3.30 -20.89 10.40
C GLY A 26 3.12 -19.97 9.18
N TYR A 27 1.88 -19.67 8.78
CA TYR A 27 1.53 -18.89 7.60
C TYR A 27 0.31 -17.99 7.87
N LEU A 28 0.24 -16.86 7.17
CA LEU A 28 -0.92 -15.96 7.20
C LEU A 28 -1.53 -15.85 5.80
N SER A 29 -2.79 -16.22 5.69
CA SER A 29 -3.59 -16.03 4.48
C SER A 29 -4.06 -14.58 4.33
N LEU A 30 -4.50 -14.22 3.12
CA LEU A 30 -5.13 -12.92 2.88
C LEU A 30 -6.35 -12.72 3.80
N ALA A 31 -7.15 -13.76 4.02
CA ALA A 31 -8.33 -13.70 4.87
C ALA A 31 -7.98 -13.44 6.35
N GLU A 32 -6.94 -14.10 6.86
CA GLU A 32 -6.45 -13.87 8.23
C GLU A 32 -5.90 -12.45 8.39
N CYS A 33 -5.09 -11.98 7.44
CA CYS A 33 -4.58 -10.62 7.45
C CYS A 33 -5.72 -9.58 7.38
N ASP A 34 -6.66 -9.74 6.44
CA ASP A 34 -7.81 -8.84 6.23
C ASP A 34 -8.70 -8.76 7.49
N SER A 35 -8.98 -9.90 8.12
CA SER A 35 -9.78 -9.99 9.35
C SER A 35 -9.07 -9.35 10.55
N ASN A 36 -7.76 -9.59 10.71
CA ASN A 36 -6.99 -9.02 11.80
C ASN A 36 -6.84 -7.49 11.66
N ILE A 37 -6.61 -6.98 10.45
CA ILE A 37 -6.59 -5.52 10.20
C ILE A 37 -7.93 -4.90 10.56
N LYS A 38 -9.03 -5.49 10.10
CA LYS A 38 -10.39 -5.03 10.43
C LYS A 38 -10.60 -4.98 11.96
N SER A 39 -10.22 -6.04 12.66
CA SER A 39 -10.35 -6.14 14.12
C SER A 39 -9.50 -5.10 14.86
N HIS A 40 -8.26 -4.87 14.41
CA HIS A 40 -7.39 -3.83 14.94
C HIS A 40 -7.98 -2.43 14.75
N LEU A 41 -8.51 -2.12 13.56
CA LEU A 41 -9.13 -0.82 13.28
C LEU A 41 -10.39 -0.58 14.13
N ILE A 42 -11.25 -1.59 14.28
CA ILE A 42 -12.44 -1.50 15.15
C ILE A 42 -12.04 -1.21 16.59
N SER A 43 -11.05 -1.94 17.11
CA SER A 43 -10.52 -1.75 18.46
C SER A 43 -9.89 -0.37 18.64
N HIS A 44 -9.05 0.05 17.70
CA HIS A 44 -8.37 1.35 17.73
C HIS A 44 -9.36 2.53 17.69
N CYS A 45 -10.35 2.48 16.80
CA CYS A 45 -11.38 3.50 16.69
C CYS A 45 -12.42 3.45 17.82
N LYS A 46 -12.41 2.40 18.66
CA LYS A 46 -13.42 2.13 19.69
C LYS A 46 -14.85 2.19 19.13
N SER A 47 -15.02 1.80 17.87
CA SER A 47 -16.27 1.90 17.13
C SER A 47 -16.25 0.96 15.94
N LYS A 48 -17.21 0.01 15.92
CA LYS A 48 -17.37 -0.92 14.80
C LYS A 48 -17.61 -0.17 13.48
N VAL A 49 -18.53 0.80 13.49
CA VAL A 49 -18.89 1.56 12.29
C VAL A 49 -17.68 2.30 11.70
N LYS A 50 -16.93 3.03 12.54
CA LYS A 50 -15.74 3.77 12.06
C LYS A 50 -14.63 2.85 11.60
N GLY A 51 -14.32 1.79 12.36
CA GLY A 51 -13.29 0.83 12.00
C GLY A 51 -13.60 0.09 10.69
N GLU A 52 -14.86 -0.33 10.49
CA GLU A 52 -15.29 -0.98 9.25
C GLU A 52 -15.29 -0.02 8.05
N ALA A 53 -15.62 1.26 8.25
CA ALA A 53 -15.54 2.26 7.20
C ALA A 53 -14.10 2.48 6.71
N ILE A 54 -13.15 2.63 7.64
CA ILE A 54 -11.72 2.77 7.31
C ILE A 54 -11.23 1.49 6.63
N TRP A 55 -11.49 0.32 7.22
CA TRP A 55 -11.09 -0.95 6.63
C TRP A 55 -11.60 -1.10 5.19
N ARG A 56 -12.88 -0.81 4.93
CA ARG A 56 -13.48 -0.93 3.60
C ARG A 56 -12.85 0.03 2.59
N ARG A 57 -12.57 1.27 3.01
CA ARG A 57 -11.92 2.30 2.17
C ARG A 57 -10.54 1.82 1.72
N PHE A 58 -9.71 1.38 2.65
CA PHE A 58 -8.32 1.03 2.40
C PHE A 58 -8.07 -0.40 1.93
N ARG A 59 -9.09 -1.26 1.92
CA ARG A 59 -8.97 -2.68 1.55
C ARG A 59 -8.20 -2.93 0.23
N PRO A 60 -8.36 -2.14 -0.85
CA PRO A 60 -7.55 -2.32 -2.05
C PRO A 60 -6.04 -2.20 -1.81
N SER A 61 -5.63 -1.22 -0.98
CA SER A 61 -4.22 -1.04 -0.61
C SER A 61 -3.67 -2.18 0.24
N PHE A 62 -4.50 -2.77 1.12
CA PHE A 62 -4.10 -3.92 1.94
C PHE A 62 -3.90 -5.18 1.11
N ILE A 63 -4.73 -5.38 0.08
CA ILE A 63 -4.58 -6.51 -0.84
C ILE A 63 -3.28 -6.38 -1.64
N LYS A 64 -2.96 -5.17 -2.15
CA LYS A 64 -1.67 -4.93 -2.82
C LYS A 64 -0.49 -5.16 -1.88
N ALA A 65 -0.56 -4.64 -0.65
CA ALA A 65 0.45 -4.88 0.38
C ALA A 65 0.67 -6.38 0.67
N PHE A 66 -0.41 -7.16 0.71
CA PHE A 66 -0.34 -8.60 0.93
C PHE A 66 0.37 -9.31 -0.22
N ASN A 67 -0.05 -9.04 -1.46
CA ASN A 67 0.51 -9.67 -2.65
C ASN A 67 2.00 -9.39 -2.80
N ASP A 68 2.43 -8.17 -2.55
CA ASP A 68 3.86 -7.84 -2.67
C ASP A 68 4.68 -8.42 -1.53
N ALA A 69 4.10 -8.52 -0.33
CA ALA A 69 4.81 -9.06 0.82
C ALA A 69 5.00 -10.59 0.70
N LYS A 70 3.99 -11.31 0.21
CA LYS A 70 4.09 -12.78 0.02
C LYS A 70 5.07 -13.16 -1.09
N ASP A 71 5.25 -12.30 -2.10
CA ASP A 71 6.16 -12.53 -3.22
C ASP A 71 7.61 -12.13 -2.88
N ALA A 72 7.85 -11.58 -1.69
CA ALA A 72 9.14 -10.98 -1.37
C ALA A 72 10.29 -11.95 -1.08
N SER A 73 9.99 -13.23 -0.91
CA SER A 73 11.00 -14.28 -0.73
C SER A 73 11.11 -15.13 -2.01
N PRO A 74 12.28 -15.20 -2.66
CA PRO A 74 12.47 -15.88 -3.96
C PRO A 74 12.34 -17.42 -3.91
N SER A 75 12.00 -17.98 -2.75
CA SER A 75 12.16 -19.41 -2.43
C SER A 75 10.87 -20.24 -2.50
N ARG A 76 9.83 -19.80 -3.23
CA ARG A 76 8.50 -20.42 -3.14
C ARG A 76 7.97 -20.87 -4.50
N LYS A 77 7.97 -22.19 -4.72
CA LYS A 77 7.12 -22.89 -5.71
C LYS A 77 6.05 -23.68 -4.94
N GLY A 78 4.78 -23.60 -5.36
CA GLY A 78 3.66 -24.38 -4.80
C GLY A 78 2.73 -23.61 -3.84
N LEU A 79 1.87 -24.33 -3.12
CA LEU A 79 0.78 -23.81 -2.24
C LEU A 79 1.21 -22.69 -1.27
N ASN A 80 2.46 -22.65 -0.84
CA ASN A 80 2.94 -21.65 0.10
C ASN A 80 3.11 -20.25 -0.56
N GLY A 81 3.13 -20.12 -1.90
CA GLY A 81 3.24 -18.82 -2.58
C GLY A 81 2.07 -17.87 -2.33
N ASP A 82 0.96 -18.35 -1.74
CA ASP A 82 -0.23 -17.55 -1.47
C ASP A 82 -0.34 -17.01 -0.04
N PHE A 83 0.71 -17.18 0.77
CA PHE A 83 0.70 -16.84 2.19
C PHE A 83 1.91 -16.00 2.61
N ILE A 84 1.74 -15.21 3.67
CA ILE A 84 2.83 -14.49 4.35
C ILE A 84 3.44 -15.38 5.44
N THR A 85 4.77 -15.38 5.52
CA THR A 85 5.55 -15.99 6.61
C THR A 85 6.02 -14.99 7.65
N SER A 86 6.56 -15.51 8.76
CA SER A 86 7.09 -14.68 9.84
C SER A 86 8.17 -13.67 9.38
N PRO A 87 9.13 -14.02 8.49
CA PRO A 87 10.04 -13.05 7.91
C PRO A 87 9.36 -11.97 7.04
N GLU A 88 8.33 -12.35 6.29
CA GLU A 88 7.58 -11.46 5.37
C GLU A 88 6.62 -10.52 6.12
N LEU A 89 6.18 -10.88 7.34
CA LEU A 89 5.30 -10.02 8.15
C LEU A 89 5.87 -8.61 8.33
N ARG A 90 7.21 -8.47 8.43
CA ARG A 90 7.84 -7.15 8.50
C ARG A 90 7.54 -6.31 7.27
N LEU A 91 7.67 -6.90 6.08
CA LEU A 91 7.41 -6.23 4.81
C LEU A 91 5.93 -5.92 4.69
N PHE A 92 5.07 -6.87 5.03
CA PHE A 92 3.63 -6.65 5.04
C PHE A 92 3.20 -5.44 5.88
N ILE A 93 3.66 -5.34 7.14
CA ILE A 93 3.33 -4.20 8.00
C ILE A 93 3.86 -2.88 7.42
N LEU A 94 5.05 -2.88 6.81
CA LEU A 94 5.59 -1.70 6.14
C LEU A 94 4.75 -1.34 4.90
N TYR A 95 4.39 -2.32 4.10
CA TYR A 95 3.60 -2.14 2.88
C TYR A 95 2.18 -1.67 3.17
N LEU A 96 1.57 -2.05 4.29
CA LEU A 96 0.29 -1.49 4.74
C LEU A 96 0.37 0.04 4.84
N ASP A 97 1.45 0.58 5.39
CA ASP A 97 1.66 2.02 5.55
C ASP A 97 1.95 2.70 4.19
N LEU A 98 2.86 2.12 3.41
CA LEU A 98 3.25 2.67 2.11
C LEU A 98 2.07 2.68 1.12
N TYR A 99 1.39 1.55 0.94
CA TYR A 99 0.26 1.47 0.01
C TYR A 99 -0.97 2.22 0.48
N ALA A 100 -1.22 2.34 1.79
CA ALA A 100 -2.27 3.23 2.29
C ALA A 100 -1.95 4.69 1.97
N THR A 101 -0.69 5.11 2.10
CA THR A 101 -0.25 6.47 1.75
C THR A 101 -0.37 6.73 0.25
N MET A 102 0.06 5.79 -0.60
CA MET A 102 -0.11 5.88 -2.05
C MET A 102 -1.59 5.96 -2.44
N PHE A 103 -2.44 5.15 -1.78
CA PHE A 103 -3.88 5.14 -2.01
C PHE A 103 -4.55 6.45 -1.59
N GLU A 104 -4.15 7.07 -0.48
CA GLU A 104 -4.71 8.37 -0.10
C GLU A 104 -4.35 9.45 -1.11
N VAL A 105 -3.14 9.45 -1.68
CA VAL A 105 -2.81 10.39 -2.76
C VAL A 105 -3.62 10.10 -4.02
N PHE A 106 -3.83 8.83 -4.36
CA PHE A 106 -4.70 8.42 -5.46
C PHE A 106 -6.14 8.94 -5.27
N ALA A 107 -6.71 8.71 -4.09
CA ALA A 107 -8.06 9.14 -3.72
C ALA A 107 -8.22 10.66 -3.53
N LEU A 108 -7.12 11.44 -3.53
CA LEU A 108 -7.17 12.90 -3.60
C LEU A 108 -7.34 13.43 -5.03
N ILE A 109 -7.17 12.56 -6.02
CA ILE A 109 -7.25 12.89 -7.44
C ILE A 109 -8.57 12.34 -8.02
N ASP A 110 -8.85 11.06 -7.74
CA ASP A 110 -10.04 10.30 -8.15
C ASP A 110 -11.34 11.03 -7.75
N GLY A 111 -12.22 11.28 -8.72
CA GLY A 111 -13.50 11.96 -8.52
C GLY A 111 -13.41 13.49 -8.36
N GLY A 112 -12.21 14.08 -8.51
CA GLY A 112 -11.99 15.54 -8.54
C GLY A 112 -12.39 16.31 -7.26
N SER A 113 -12.69 15.61 -6.17
CA SER A 113 -13.26 16.17 -4.94
C SER A 113 -12.43 15.82 -3.70
N ALA A 114 -12.77 16.37 -2.53
CA ALA A 114 -12.02 16.10 -1.31
C ALA A 114 -12.58 14.87 -0.58
N GLY A 115 -11.79 13.80 -0.51
CA GLY A 115 -12.21 12.53 0.09
C GLY A 115 -12.97 11.66 -0.91
N THR A 116 -13.50 10.51 -0.45
CA THR A 116 -14.20 9.60 -1.36
C THR A 116 -15.67 9.90 -1.51
N THR A 117 -16.09 10.04 -2.76
CA THR A 117 -17.45 10.38 -3.15
C THR A 117 -18.05 9.32 -4.08
N GLU A 118 -19.29 9.53 -4.50
CA GLU A 118 -19.95 8.67 -5.50
C GLU A 118 -19.33 8.81 -6.90
N LEU A 119 -18.50 9.83 -7.12
CA LEU A 119 -17.78 10.06 -8.37
C LEU A 119 -16.46 9.29 -8.46
N ASP A 120 -15.96 8.77 -7.33
CA ASP A 120 -14.73 7.99 -7.30
C ASP A 120 -14.97 6.62 -7.98
N ASP A 121 -14.50 6.49 -9.22
CA ASP A 121 -14.63 5.26 -10.00
C ASP A 121 -13.35 4.41 -9.96
N ARG A 122 -12.37 4.82 -9.14
CA ARG A 122 -11.02 4.23 -9.02
C ARG A 122 -10.20 4.36 -10.29
N ARG A 123 -10.43 5.44 -11.03
CA ARG A 123 -9.68 5.80 -12.22
C ARG A 123 -9.36 7.28 -12.12
N ILE A 124 -8.21 7.64 -12.67
CA ILE A 124 -7.84 9.04 -12.81
C ILE A 124 -7.73 9.33 -14.29
N ASP A 125 -8.60 10.21 -14.77
CA ASP A 125 -8.55 10.66 -16.15
C ASP A 125 -7.49 11.78 -16.36
N PRO A 126 -7.13 12.13 -17.62
CA PRO A 126 -6.14 13.17 -17.89
C PRO A 126 -6.49 14.56 -17.34
N ALA A 127 -7.78 14.90 -17.25
CA ALA A 127 -8.24 16.18 -16.74
C ALA A 127 -8.13 16.23 -15.21
N GLU A 128 -8.53 15.16 -14.51
CA GLU A 128 -8.35 15.00 -13.07
C GLU A 128 -6.87 15.05 -12.68
N TRP A 129 -6.03 14.29 -13.38
CA TRP A 129 -4.57 14.31 -13.20
C TRP A 129 -4.02 15.73 -13.32
N LYS A 130 -4.32 16.41 -14.44
CA LYS A 130 -3.84 17.76 -14.71
C LYS A 130 -4.31 18.76 -13.64
N ALA A 131 -5.55 18.66 -13.19
CA ALA A 131 -6.11 19.54 -12.18
C ALA A 131 -5.50 19.30 -10.78
N ALA A 132 -5.07 18.08 -10.48
CA ALA A 132 -4.60 17.68 -9.16
C ALA A 132 -3.08 17.75 -8.95
N ILE A 133 -2.25 17.94 -9.98
CA ILE A 133 -0.77 17.88 -9.87
C ILE A 133 -0.20 18.68 -8.71
N GLU A 134 -0.64 19.92 -8.51
CA GLU A 134 -0.10 20.73 -7.41
C GLU A 134 -0.51 20.20 -6.03
N LYS A 135 -1.69 19.58 -5.90
CA LYS A 135 -2.11 18.87 -4.68
C LYS A 135 -1.27 17.62 -4.46
N VAL A 136 -0.99 16.86 -5.52
CA VAL A 136 -0.12 15.66 -5.49
C VAL A 136 1.27 16.04 -5.02
N ARG A 137 1.90 17.05 -5.62
CA ARG A 137 3.21 17.54 -5.21
C ARG A 137 3.22 18.08 -3.79
N LYS A 138 2.15 18.76 -3.37
CA LYS A 138 1.99 19.23 -1.98
C LYS A 138 1.96 18.06 -1.00
N ALA A 139 1.15 17.03 -1.27
CA ALA A 139 1.17 15.79 -0.49
C ALA A 139 2.58 15.18 -0.43
N GLY A 140 3.28 15.17 -1.57
CA GLY A 140 4.68 14.75 -1.71
C GLY A 140 5.67 15.47 -0.79
N ARG A 141 5.41 16.74 -0.47
CA ARG A 141 6.25 17.56 0.42
C ARG A 141 5.85 17.46 1.88
N GLU A 142 4.61 17.11 2.18
CA GLU A 142 4.04 17.20 3.54
C GLU A 142 3.97 15.84 4.25
N TRP A 143 3.43 14.81 3.60
CA TRP A 143 3.09 13.55 4.29
C TRP A 143 3.20 12.28 3.44
N ALA A 144 3.32 12.38 2.12
CA ALA A 144 3.49 11.25 1.21
C ALA A 144 4.89 11.29 0.57
N PRO A 145 5.97 10.96 1.30
CA PRO A 145 7.36 11.31 0.94
C PRO A 145 7.95 10.45 -0.19
N PHE A 146 7.18 10.20 -1.24
CA PHE A 146 7.62 9.51 -2.44
C PHE A 146 8.18 10.51 -3.46
N VAL A 147 9.34 10.21 -4.05
CA VAL A 147 9.99 10.96 -5.12
C VAL A 147 9.04 11.15 -6.29
N ALA A 148 8.36 10.09 -6.73
CA ALA A 148 7.40 10.16 -7.84
C ALA A 148 6.31 11.19 -7.57
N ILE A 149 5.70 11.16 -6.38
CA ILE A 149 4.64 12.09 -5.97
C ILE A 149 5.17 13.52 -5.84
N LYS A 150 6.34 13.70 -5.21
CA LYS A 150 6.97 15.01 -5.00
C LYS A 150 7.31 15.71 -6.31
N ASN A 151 7.70 14.94 -7.33
CA ASN A 151 8.17 15.45 -8.61
C ASN A 151 7.17 15.25 -9.76
N ALA A 152 5.97 14.72 -9.48
CA ALA A 152 4.94 14.40 -10.48
C ALA A 152 4.68 15.58 -11.41
N ALA A 153 4.54 15.35 -12.71
CA ALA A 153 4.24 16.36 -13.70
C ALA A 153 3.01 15.97 -14.53
N VAL A 154 2.34 16.95 -15.12
CA VAL A 154 1.22 16.71 -16.05
C VAL A 154 1.64 15.75 -17.17
N ALA A 155 2.87 15.89 -17.67
CA ALA A 155 3.42 15.05 -18.73
C ALA A 155 3.61 13.57 -18.33
N ASP A 156 3.64 13.25 -17.04
CA ASP A 156 3.86 11.87 -16.58
C ASP A 156 2.65 10.97 -16.82
N PHE A 157 1.47 11.52 -17.17
CA PHE A 157 0.24 10.73 -17.31
C PHE A 157 0.43 9.46 -18.14
N GLN A 158 1.05 9.58 -19.32
CA GLN A 158 1.28 8.45 -20.22
C GLN A 158 2.29 7.44 -19.66
N GLN A 159 3.19 7.87 -18.80
CA GLN A 159 4.10 6.96 -18.11
C GLN A 159 3.36 6.19 -17.02
N VAL A 160 2.42 6.84 -16.32
CA VAL A 160 1.63 6.20 -15.27
C VAL A 160 0.56 5.28 -15.86
N ASP A 161 -0.14 5.67 -16.93
CA ASP A 161 -1.06 4.83 -17.71
C ASP A 161 -0.27 3.83 -18.59
N ALA A 162 0.41 2.90 -17.92
CA ALA A 162 1.35 1.97 -18.55
C ALA A 162 0.68 1.01 -19.54
N ASN A 163 -0.61 0.71 -19.36
CA ASN A 163 -1.38 -0.12 -20.29
C ASN A 163 -1.97 0.67 -21.48
N GLY A 164 -1.96 2.01 -21.43
CA GLY A 164 -2.50 2.87 -22.49
C GLY A 164 -4.03 2.87 -22.55
N GLY A 165 -4.69 2.61 -21.42
CA GLY A 165 -6.14 2.47 -21.30
C GLY A 165 -6.88 3.80 -21.27
N GLY A 166 -6.15 4.92 -21.21
CA GLY A 166 -6.67 6.27 -21.14
C GLY A 166 -6.97 6.76 -19.72
N PHE A 167 -6.64 5.96 -18.70
CA PHE A 167 -6.87 6.26 -17.29
C PHE A 167 -5.78 5.63 -16.44
N ILE A 168 -5.39 6.29 -15.35
CA ILE A 168 -4.47 5.71 -14.37
C ILE A 168 -5.26 4.84 -13.39
N LEU A 169 -4.88 3.57 -13.29
CA LEU A 169 -5.39 2.64 -12.28
C LEU A 169 -4.51 2.62 -11.03
N LEU A 170 -5.09 2.27 -9.88
CA LEU A 170 -4.36 2.19 -8.60
C LEU A 170 -3.12 1.27 -8.68
N GLY A 171 -3.20 0.18 -9.44
CA GLY A 171 -2.07 -0.72 -9.64
C GLY A 171 -0.92 -0.06 -10.41
N GLU A 172 -1.23 0.69 -11.47
CA GLU A 172 -0.23 1.38 -12.28
C GLU A 172 0.37 2.57 -11.54
N TRP A 173 -0.46 3.29 -10.79
CA TRP A 173 -0.03 4.33 -9.85
C TRP A 173 1.02 3.81 -8.86
N ALA A 174 0.72 2.69 -8.19
CA ALA A 174 1.64 2.06 -7.26
C ALA A 174 2.95 1.61 -7.94
N SER A 175 2.85 0.95 -9.10
CA SER A 175 4.01 0.49 -9.87
C SER A 175 4.90 1.64 -10.36
N TRP A 176 4.30 2.76 -10.80
CA TRP A 176 5.04 3.95 -11.22
C TRP A 176 5.82 4.58 -10.05
N ILE A 177 5.19 4.70 -8.88
CA ILE A 177 5.87 5.18 -7.67
C ILE A 177 7.02 4.26 -7.31
N GLU A 178 6.77 2.96 -7.24
CA GLU A 178 7.78 1.94 -6.92
C GLU A 178 8.98 2.00 -7.87
N ALA A 179 8.74 2.05 -9.18
CA ALA A 179 9.80 2.12 -10.18
C ALA A 179 10.70 3.35 -9.99
N LYS A 180 10.11 4.50 -9.65
CA LYS A 180 10.87 5.73 -9.36
C LYS A 180 11.63 5.68 -8.05
N GLU A 181 11.05 5.12 -6.99
CA GLU A 181 11.76 4.92 -5.73
C GLU A 181 12.98 3.99 -5.91
N LYS A 182 12.81 2.91 -6.69
CA LYS A 182 13.89 1.97 -7.04
C LYS A 182 14.97 2.67 -7.87
N SER A 183 14.61 3.43 -8.90
CA SER A 183 15.59 4.11 -9.77
C SER A 183 16.43 5.16 -9.03
N GLU A 184 15.83 5.83 -8.05
CA GLU A 184 16.52 6.82 -7.21
C GLU A 184 17.23 6.19 -5.99
N ALA A 185 17.22 4.85 -5.88
CA ALA A 185 17.83 4.09 -4.79
C ALA A 185 17.43 4.57 -3.38
N THR A 186 16.20 5.07 -3.22
CA THR A 186 15.73 5.59 -1.94
C THR A 186 15.60 4.47 -0.91
N TRP A 187 15.48 4.83 0.36
CA TRP A 187 15.18 3.83 1.39
C TRP A 187 13.88 3.08 1.11
N ILE A 188 12.83 3.76 0.63
CA ILE A 188 11.55 3.14 0.27
C ILE A 188 11.75 2.16 -0.90
N GLY A 189 12.48 2.58 -1.94
CA GLY A 189 12.77 1.75 -3.12
C GLY A 189 13.58 0.49 -2.79
N GLN A 190 14.46 0.57 -1.78
CA GLN A 190 15.17 -0.61 -1.25
C GLN A 190 14.27 -1.55 -0.45
N GLN A 191 13.08 -1.10 -0.03
CA GLN A 191 12.12 -1.93 0.67
C GLN A 191 11.02 -2.49 -0.23
N LEU A 192 10.64 -1.80 -1.31
CA LEU A 192 9.59 -2.21 -2.25
C LEU A 192 10.12 -3.23 -3.29
N GLY A 193 9.25 -4.17 -3.68
CA GLY A 193 9.55 -5.20 -4.68
C GLY A 193 10.84 -5.97 -4.43
N ILE A 194 11.21 -6.14 -3.16
CA ILE A 194 12.18 -7.16 -2.76
C ILE A 194 11.63 -8.49 -3.28
N GLY A 195 12.39 -9.25 -4.07
CA GLY A 195 11.96 -10.56 -4.58
C GLY A 195 11.52 -10.58 -6.05
N GLU A 196 11.22 -9.41 -6.62
CA GLU A 196 11.04 -9.19 -8.07
C GLU A 196 12.40 -9.04 -8.79
#